data_AF-A0A2J8WFM2-F1
#
_entry.id   AF-A0A2J8WFM2-F1
#
_cell.length_a   1.000
_cell.length_b   1.000
_cell.length_c   1.000
_cell.angle_alpha   90.00
_cell.angle_beta   90.00
_cell.angle_gamma   90.00
#
_symmetry.space_group_name_H-M   'P 1'
#
loop_
_entity.id
_entity.type
_entity.pdbx_description
1 polymer ?
#
loop_
_entity_poly.entity_id
_entity_poly.type
_entity_poly.pdbx_seq_one_letter_code
_entity_poly.pdbx_strand_id
1 'polypeptide(L)'
;MEGDCLSCMKYLMFVFNFFIFLGGACLLAIGIWVMVDPTGFREIVAANPLLLTGTYILLAMGGLLFLLGFLGCCGAVRENKCLLLFFFLFILIIFLAELSAAILAFIFRENLTREFFTKELTKHYQGNNDTDVFSATWNSVMITVS
;
A
#
# COMPACT_ATOMS: atom_id res chain seq x y z
N MET A 1 36.41 17.11 0.98
CA MET A 1 35.72 16.41 -0.12
C MET A 1 35.01 15.14 0.35
N GLU A 2 35.62 14.26 1.15
CA GLU A 2 34.92 13.06 1.67
C GLU A 2 33.78 13.39 2.66
N GLY A 3 33.89 14.48 3.42
CA GLY A 3 32.84 14.92 4.38
C GLY A 3 31.59 15.56 3.75
N ASP A 4 31.71 16.16 2.57
CA ASP A 4 30.61 16.88 1.90
C ASP A 4 29.60 15.92 1.25
N CYS A 5 30.10 14.82 0.67
CA CYS A 5 29.28 13.80 0.03
C CYS A 5 28.42 13.02 1.04
N LEU A 6 29.00 12.66 2.18
CA LEU A 6 28.29 12.01 3.29
C LEU A 6 27.20 12.90 3.90
N SER A 7 27.45 14.20 4.01
CA SER A 7 26.47 15.16 4.50
C SER A 7 25.32 15.36 3.51
N CYS A 8 25.61 15.42 2.22
CA CYS A 8 24.60 15.50 1.15
C CYS A 8 23.69 14.26 1.14
N MET A 9 24.26 13.06 1.23
CA MET A 9 23.48 11.81 1.30
C MET A 9 22.57 11.74 2.53
N LYS A 10 23.07 12.11 3.73
CA LYS A 10 22.26 12.16 4.95
C LYS A 10 21.08 13.13 4.80
N TYR A 11 21.33 14.31 4.22
CA TYR A 11 20.30 15.31 4.01
C TYR A 11 19.23 14.84 3.02
N LEU A 12 19.64 14.28 1.89
CA LEU A 12 18.71 13.68 0.91
C LEU A 12 17.86 12.56 1.53
N MET A 13 18.48 11.68 2.31
CA MET A 13 17.77 10.62 3.02
C MET A 13 16.72 11.20 3.97
N PHE A 14 17.06 12.22 4.75
CA PHE A 14 16.11 12.87 5.66
C PHE A 14 14.94 13.51 4.91
N VAL A 15 15.23 14.31 3.86
CA VAL A 15 14.20 14.99 3.06
C VAL A 15 13.24 14.00 2.41
N PHE A 16 13.76 12.94 1.80
CA PHE A 16 12.91 11.94 1.14
C PHE A 16 12.03 11.18 2.14
N ASN A 17 12.59 10.74 3.28
CA ASN A 17 11.81 10.09 4.33
C ASN A 17 10.76 11.03 4.95
N PHE A 18 11.04 12.32 5.02
CA PHE A 18 10.10 13.32 5.49
C PHE A 18 8.90 13.50 4.54
N PHE A 19 9.12 13.48 3.23
CA PHE A 19 8.02 13.48 2.25
C PHE A 19 7.19 12.21 2.31
N ILE A 20 7.82 11.04 2.48
CA ILE A 20 7.10 9.76 2.68
C ILE A 20 6.24 9.83 3.94
N PHE A 21 6.80 10.35 5.03
CA PHE A 21 6.08 10.53 6.29
C PHE A 21 4.84 11.42 6.12
N LEU A 22 4.99 12.57 5.45
CA LEU A 22 3.88 13.47 5.15
C LEU A 22 2.83 12.81 4.26
N GLY A 23 3.26 12.09 3.21
CA GLY A 23 2.35 11.33 2.34
C GLY A 23 1.56 10.28 3.12
N GLY A 24 2.23 9.50 3.97
CA GLY A 24 1.59 8.53 4.86
C GLY A 24 0.59 9.17 5.83
N ALA A 25 0.96 10.31 6.42
CA ALA A 25 0.08 11.09 7.30
C ALA A 25 -1.17 11.59 6.56
N CYS A 26 -1.03 12.09 5.33
CA CYS A 26 -2.15 12.52 4.49
C CYS A 26 -3.07 11.35 4.15
N LEU A 27 -2.52 10.20 3.76
CA LEU A 27 -3.31 9.00 3.50
C LEU A 27 -4.07 8.53 4.74
N LEU A 28 -3.40 8.47 5.90
CA LEU A 28 -4.07 8.16 7.16
C LEU A 28 -5.18 9.17 7.48
N ALA A 29 -4.92 10.47 7.32
CA ALA A 29 -5.90 11.51 7.57
C ALA A 29 -7.14 11.32 6.68
N ILE A 30 -6.97 11.03 5.38
CA ILE A 30 -8.07 10.76 4.45
C ILE A 30 -8.81 9.48 4.85
N GLY A 31 -8.09 8.39 5.17
CA GLY A 31 -8.71 7.12 5.56
C GLY A 31 -9.50 7.23 6.86
N ILE A 32 -8.96 7.92 7.87
CA ILE A 32 -9.64 8.19 9.14
C ILE A 32 -10.82 9.13 8.89
N TRP A 33 -10.66 10.17 8.08
CA TRP A 33 -11.74 11.09 7.73
C TRP A 33 -12.93 10.32 7.15
N VAL A 34 -12.70 9.46 6.16
CA VAL A 34 -13.73 8.61 5.56
C VAL A 34 -14.41 7.70 6.59
N MET A 35 -13.67 7.20 7.58
CA MET A 35 -14.19 6.30 8.60
C MET A 35 -14.94 7.01 9.74
N VAL A 36 -14.67 8.29 9.97
CA VAL A 36 -15.25 9.09 11.07
C VAL A 36 -16.33 10.04 10.58
N ASP A 37 -16.45 10.26 9.27
CA ASP A 37 -17.30 11.30 8.69
C ASP A 37 -18.78 11.19 9.14
N PRO A 38 -19.30 12.18 9.88
CA PRO A 38 -20.68 12.17 10.37
C PRO A 38 -21.70 12.56 9.29
N THR A 39 -21.27 12.96 8.09
CA THR A 39 -22.18 13.40 7.00
C THR A 39 -22.83 12.25 6.23
N GLY A 40 -22.68 11.00 6.68
CA GLY A 40 -23.23 9.81 6.03
C GLY A 40 -22.30 9.19 4.98
N PHE A 41 -21.11 9.76 4.75
CA PHE A 41 -20.12 9.21 3.82
C PHE A 41 -19.69 7.79 4.21
N ARG A 42 -19.57 7.53 5.52
CA ARG A 42 -19.32 6.18 6.05
C ARG A 42 -20.39 5.18 5.64
N GLU A 43 -21.67 5.58 5.60
CA GLU A 43 -22.77 4.69 5.20
C GLU A 43 -22.71 4.38 3.69
N ILE A 44 -22.32 5.36 2.87
CA ILE A 44 -22.09 5.17 1.43
C ILE A 44 -20.90 4.22 1.18
N VAL A 45 -19.83 4.38 1.95
CA VAL A 45 -18.64 3.52 1.89
C VAL A 45 -18.95 2.12 2.44
N ALA A 46 -19.75 2.00 3.50
CA ALA A 46 -20.14 0.72 4.08
C ALA A 46 -21.13 -0.06 3.20
N ALA A 47 -21.97 0.64 2.45
CA ALA A 47 -22.87 0.03 1.47
C ALA A 47 -22.11 -0.58 0.28
N ASN A 48 -20.89 -0.12 0.03
CA ASN A 48 -20.05 -0.60 -1.06
C ASN A 48 -18.86 -1.38 -0.48
N PRO A 49 -18.90 -2.72 -0.48
CA PRO A 49 -17.88 -3.55 0.16
C PRO A 49 -16.47 -3.29 -0.43
N LEU A 50 -16.42 -2.92 -1.72
CA LEU A 50 -15.27 -2.39 -2.44
C LEU A 50 -14.63 -1.15 -1.79
N LEU A 51 -15.44 -0.11 -1.54
CA LEU A 51 -14.97 1.16 -0.99
C LEU A 51 -14.53 0.98 0.46
N LEU A 52 -15.24 0.12 1.20
CA LEU A 52 -14.87 -0.26 2.56
C LEU A 52 -13.50 -0.94 2.58
N THR A 53 -13.28 -1.96 1.75
CA THR A 53 -11.96 -2.62 1.62
C THR A 53 -10.88 -1.64 1.15
N GLY A 54 -11.18 -0.79 0.17
CA GLY A 54 -10.26 0.26 -0.29
C GLY A 54 -9.85 1.21 0.83
N THR A 55 -10.78 1.59 1.71
CA THR A 55 -10.50 2.45 2.87
C THR A 55 -9.57 1.76 3.88
N TYR A 56 -9.77 0.48 4.14
CA TYR A 56 -8.86 -0.30 5.00
C TYR A 56 -7.46 -0.46 4.39
N ILE A 57 -7.36 -0.71 3.08
CA ILE A 57 -6.07 -0.78 2.38
C ILE A 57 -5.36 0.57 2.43
N LEU A 58 -6.09 1.66 2.22
CA LEU A 58 -5.56 3.02 2.29
C LEU A 58 -5.05 3.35 3.69
N LEU A 59 -5.78 2.97 4.75
CA LEU A 59 -5.32 3.08 6.14
C LEU A 59 -4.08 2.24 6.42
N ALA A 60 -4.06 0.98 5.98
CA ALA A 60 -2.93 0.07 6.20
C ALA A 60 -1.65 0.58 5.49
N MET A 61 -1.77 0.96 4.22
CA MET A 61 -0.67 1.52 3.43
C MET A 61 -0.21 2.87 3.97
N GLY A 62 -1.15 3.76 4.32
CA GLY A 62 -0.83 5.05 4.94
C GLY A 62 -0.09 4.88 6.26
N GLY A 63 -0.51 3.92 7.10
CA GLY A 63 0.13 3.57 8.36
C GLY A 63 1.56 3.03 8.16
N LEU A 64 1.73 2.13 7.20
CA LEU A 64 3.05 1.59 6.85
C LEU A 64 4.00 2.71 6.40
N LEU A 65 3.55 3.58 5.49
CA LEU A 65 4.34 4.71 4.98
C LEU A 65 4.66 5.72 6.09
N PHE A 66 3.72 6.01 6.97
CA PHE A 66 3.93 6.88 8.13
C PHE A 66 5.01 6.33 9.06
N LEU A 67 4.93 5.03 9.42
CA LEU A 67 5.91 4.38 10.27
C LEU A 67 7.29 4.31 9.62
N LEU A 68 7.36 3.95 8.33
CA LEU A 68 8.61 3.90 7.58
C LEU A 68 9.26 5.28 7.49
N GLY A 69 8.49 6.32 7.17
CA GLY A 69 8.98 7.70 7.11
C GLY A 69 9.44 8.22 8.47
N PHE A 70 8.70 7.92 9.55
CA PHE A 70 9.09 8.29 10.91
C PHE A 70 10.38 7.59 11.35
N LEU A 71 10.49 6.27 11.15
CA LEU A 71 11.69 5.49 11.45
C LEU A 71 12.89 5.96 10.62
N GLY A 72 12.68 6.31 9.35
CA GLY A 72 13.71 6.87 8.48
C GLY A 72 14.21 8.24 8.97
N CYS A 73 13.31 9.14 9.37
CA CYS A 73 13.66 10.44 9.94
C CYS A 73 14.38 10.28 11.29
N CYS A 74 13.86 9.44 12.20
CA CYS A 74 14.50 9.17 13.49
C CYS A 74 15.87 8.49 13.33
N GLY A 75 16.02 7.56 12.38
CA GLY A 75 17.29 6.90 12.08
C GLY A 75 18.35 7.89 11.56
N ALA A 76 17.93 8.84 10.72
CA ALA A 76 18.81 9.90 10.22
C ALA A 76 19.24 10.89 11.32
N VAL A 77 18.31 11.29 12.21
CA VAL A 77 18.58 12.27 13.28
C VAL A 77 19.40 11.67 14.43
N ARG A 78 19.16 10.41 14.81
CA ARG A 78 19.72 9.84 16.04
C ARG A 78 21.13 9.27 15.88
N GLU A 79 21.72 9.34 14.67
CA GLU A 79 22.99 8.67 14.27
C GLU A 79 23.14 7.22 14.77
N ASN A 80 22.02 6.59 15.12
CA ASN A 80 22.03 5.28 15.76
C ASN A 80 22.05 4.23 14.66
N LYS A 81 23.24 3.68 14.41
CA LYS A 81 23.50 2.65 13.40
C LYS A 81 22.55 1.47 13.49
N CYS A 82 22.11 1.07 14.69
CA CYS A 82 21.12 -0.01 14.84
C CYS A 82 19.76 0.35 14.24
N LEU A 83 19.28 1.58 14.44
CA LEU A 83 17.99 2.05 13.92
C LEU A 83 18.02 2.19 12.40
N LEU A 84 19.15 2.69 11.87
CA LEU A 84 19.40 2.77 10.43
C LEU A 84 19.49 1.37 9.78
N LEU A 85 20.10 0.42 10.48
CA LEU A 85 20.23 -0.97 10.01
C LEU A 85 18.89 -1.70 10.02
N PHE A 86 18.05 -1.51 11.03
CA PHE A 86 16.67 -2.03 11.02
C PHE A 86 15.85 -1.44 9.87
N PHE A 87 15.93 -0.13 9.64
CA PHE A 87 15.27 0.52 8.51
C PHE A 87 15.74 -0.08 7.17
N PHE A 88 17.05 -0.22 7.00
CA PHE A 88 17.64 -0.80 5.80
C PHE A 88 17.20 -2.26 5.58
N LEU A 89 17.21 -3.09 6.64
CA LEU A 89 16.72 -4.46 6.56
C LEU A 89 15.24 -4.53 6.21
N PHE A 90 14.41 -3.64 6.76
CA PHE A 90 12.98 -3.60 6.46
C PHE A 90 12.73 -3.26 4.99
N ILE A 91 13.42 -2.23 4.47
CA ILE A 91 13.36 -1.85 3.05
C ILE A 91 13.89 -3.00 2.17
N LEU A 92 14.97 -3.66 2.57
CA LEU A 92 15.51 -4.81 1.85
C LEU A 92 14.48 -5.95 1.75
N ILE A 93 13.79 -6.26 2.86
CA ILE A 93 12.74 -7.28 2.87
C ILE A 93 11.58 -6.90 1.97
N ILE A 94 11.12 -5.63 2.00
CA ILE A 94 10.07 -5.13 1.11
C ILE A 94 10.52 -5.26 -0.35
N PHE A 95 11.76 -4.88 -0.65
CA PHE A 95 12.31 -4.99 -2.01
C PHE A 95 12.38 -6.43 -2.50
N LEU A 96 12.81 -7.38 -1.66
CA LEU A 96 12.80 -8.80 -2.00
C LEU A 96 11.38 -9.34 -2.19
N ALA A 97 10.43 -8.91 -1.37
CA ALA A 97 9.02 -9.26 -1.52
C ALA A 97 8.46 -8.72 -2.84
N GLU A 98 8.73 -7.46 -3.18
CA GLU A 98 8.30 -6.84 -4.42
C GLU A 98 8.96 -7.49 -5.64
N LEU A 99 10.27 -7.78 -5.57
CA LEU A 99 11.00 -8.50 -6.61
C LEU A 99 10.44 -9.91 -6.81
N SER A 100 10.18 -10.65 -5.73
CA SER A 100 9.58 -11.98 -5.83
C SER A 100 8.17 -11.94 -6.41
N ALA A 101 7.35 -10.97 -6.03
CA ALA A 101 6.03 -10.74 -6.62
C ALA A 101 6.13 -10.38 -8.11
N ALA A 102 7.08 -9.52 -8.50
CA ALA A 102 7.31 -9.13 -9.89
C ALA A 102 7.79 -10.32 -10.74
N ILE A 103 8.73 -11.12 -10.22
CA ILE A 103 9.20 -12.35 -10.88
C ILE A 103 8.04 -13.34 -11.01
N LEU A 104 7.24 -13.53 -9.96
CA LEU A 104 6.08 -14.40 -10.01
C LEU A 104 5.11 -13.92 -11.09
N ALA A 105 4.77 -12.62 -11.11
CA ALA A 105 3.93 -12.01 -12.13
C ALA A 105 4.48 -12.19 -13.56
N PHE A 106 5.81 -12.17 -13.72
CA PHE A 106 6.47 -12.36 -15.01
C PHE A 106 6.46 -13.83 -15.48
N ILE A 107 6.85 -14.78 -14.61
CA ILE A 107 6.86 -16.22 -14.92
C ILE A 107 5.44 -16.72 -15.20
N PHE A 108 4.51 -16.30 -14.35
CA PHE A 108 3.13 -16.65 -14.50
C PHE A 108 2.42 -15.79 -15.54
N ARG A 109 3.10 -14.90 -16.28
CA ARG A 109 2.45 -14.11 -17.34
C ARG A 109 1.77 -14.99 -18.41
N GLU A 110 2.31 -16.19 -18.68
CA GLU A 110 1.74 -17.16 -19.62
C GLU A 110 0.81 -18.19 -18.93
N ASN A 111 1.10 -18.59 -17.68
CA ASN A 111 0.29 -19.54 -16.88
C ASN A 111 -0.90 -18.88 -16.15
N LEU A 112 -0.89 -17.55 -15.98
CA LEU A 112 -2.07 -16.70 -15.74
C LEU A 112 -2.82 -16.54 -17.05
N THR A 113 -2.96 -17.64 -17.78
CA THR A 113 -3.86 -17.74 -18.90
C THR A 113 -5.22 -17.33 -18.38
N ARG A 114 -6.01 -16.61 -19.20
CA ARG A 114 -7.35 -16.19 -18.81
C ARG A 114 -8.11 -17.32 -18.12
N GLU A 115 -7.95 -18.57 -18.55
CA GLU A 115 -8.58 -19.73 -17.92
C GLU A 115 -8.25 -19.95 -16.44
N PHE A 116 -6.99 -19.80 -16.00
CA PHE A 116 -6.63 -20.04 -14.60
C PHE A 116 -7.19 -18.95 -13.69
N PHE A 117 -7.05 -17.69 -14.11
CA PHE A 117 -7.69 -16.56 -13.44
C PHE A 117 -9.20 -16.71 -13.46
N THR A 118 -9.80 -16.98 -14.61
CA THR A 118 -11.27 -17.10 -14.74
C THR A 118 -11.78 -18.26 -13.90
N LYS A 119 -11.05 -19.38 -13.78
CA LYS A 119 -11.43 -20.50 -12.91
C LYS A 119 -11.42 -20.11 -11.44
N GLU A 120 -10.35 -19.50 -10.94
CA GLU A 120 -10.32 -19.06 -9.53
C GLU A 120 -11.29 -17.91 -9.26
N LEU A 121 -11.41 -16.96 -10.20
CA LEU A 121 -12.37 -15.89 -10.11
C LEU A 121 -13.81 -16.43 -10.10
N THR A 122 -14.16 -17.36 -10.99
CA THR A 122 -15.50 -17.96 -11.04
C THR A 122 -15.78 -18.79 -9.79
N LYS A 123 -14.77 -19.46 -9.23
CA LYS A 123 -14.91 -20.23 -8.00
C LYS A 123 -15.23 -19.35 -6.78
N HIS A 124 -14.69 -18.14 -6.74
CA HIS A 124 -14.95 -17.16 -5.68
C HIS A 124 -16.07 -16.17 -5.99
N TYR A 125 -16.58 -16.15 -7.23
CA TYR A 125 -17.66 -15.29 -7.66
C TYR A 125 -19.01 -15.93 -7.36
N GLN A 126 -19.74 -15.36 -6.40
CA GLN A 126 -21.04 -15.89 -5.94
C GLN A 126 -22.24 -15.38 -6.77
N GLY A 127 -21.99 -14.54 -7.78
CA GLY A 127 -23.03 -14.04 -8.69
C GLY A 127 -23.27 -12.53 -8.58
N ASN A 128 -24.07 -12.00 -9.51
CA ASN A 128 -24.25 -10.56 -9.70
C ASN A 128 -25.09 -9.87 -8.61
N ASN A 129 -25.89 -10.66 -7.88
CA ASN A 129 -26.75 -10.18 -6.78
C ASN A 129 -26.10 -10.33 -5.41
N ASP A 130 -24.88 -10.88 -5.35
CA ASP A 130 -24.17 -11.09 -4.09
C ASP A 130 -23.41 -9.83 -3.67
N THR A 131 -23.46 -9.50 -2.38
CA THR A 131 -22.80 -8.33 -1.78
C THR A 131 -21.38 -8.62 -1.28
N ASP A 132 -20.86 -9.82 -1.53
CA ASP A 132 -19.47 -10.14 -1.21
C ASP A 132 -18.51 -9.15 -1.88
N VAL A 133 -17.51 -8.70 -1.11
CA VAL A 133 -16.46 -7.76 -1.56
C VAL A 133 -15.89 -8.19 -2.90
N PHE A 134 -15.58 -9.48 -3.04
CA PHE A 134 -14.98 -10.02 -4.24
C PHE A 134 -15.91 -9.91 -5.46
N SER A 135 -17.17 -10.34 -5.33
CA SER A 135 -18.17 -10.29 -6.41
C SER A 135 -18.50 -8.85 -6.81
N ALA A 136 -18.67 -7.95 -5.85
CA ALA A 136 -18.90 -6.53 -6.09
C ALA A 136 -17.69 -5.83 -6.74
N THR A 137 -16.47 -6.20 -6.31
CA THR A 137 -15.21 -5.76 -6.93
C THR A 137 -15.15 -6.16 -8.38
N TRP A 138 -15.44 -7.43 -8.64
CA TRP A 138 -15.39 -8.00 -9.97
C TRP A 138 -16.42 -7.37 -10.91
N ASN A 139 -17.66 -7.17 -10.44
CA ASN A 139 -18.71 -6.51 -11.22
C ASN A 139 -18.35 -5.06 -11.59
N SER A 140 -17.77 -4.30 -10.65
CA SER A 140 -17.35 -2.92 -10.92
C SER A 140 -16.17 -2.84 -11.90
N VAL A 141 -15.20 -3.76 -11.79
CA VAL A 141 -14.08 -3.85 -12.74
C VAL A 141 -14.59 -4.21 -14.13
N MET A 142 -15.51 -5.17 -14.25
CA MET A 142 -16.09 -5.56 -15.54
C MET A 142 -16.84 -4.39 -16.20
N ILE A 143 -17.59 -3.60 -15.43
CA ILE A 143 -18.31 -2.41 -15.96
C ILE A 143 -17.32 -1.32 -16.40
N THR A 144 -16.22 -1.14 -15.67
CA THR A 144 -15.24 -0.06 -15.94
C THR A 144 -14.33 -0.38 -17.13
N VAL A 145 -14.06 -1.66 -17.38
CA VAL A 145 -13.12 -2.14 -18.42
C VAL A 145 -13.84 -2.64 -19.69
N SER A 146 -15.17 -2.78 -19.65
CA SER A 146 -16.03 -3.08 -20.81
C SER A 146 -16.26 -1.86 -21.70
#